data_AF-A0AAJ6PCP6-F1
#
_entry.id   AF-A0AAJ6PCP6-F1
#
_cell.length_a   1.000
_cell.length_b   1.000
_cell.length_c   1.000
_cell.angle_alpha   90.00
_cell.angle_beta   90.00
_cell.angle_gamma   90.00
#
_symmetry.space_group_name_H-M   'P 1'
#
loop_
_entity.id
_entity.type
_entity.pdbx_description
1 polymer ?
#
loop_
_entity_poly.entity_id
_entity_poly.type
_entity_poly.pdbx_seq_one_letter_code
_entity_poly.pdbx_strand_id
1 'polypeptide(L)' 'MRYLYDTKLWDKIEFIVEILIFVALLIAATIKFHSHDIYQAMFYIALAVIISPFLGLQRVTKRYLVVTAFILGMFAGYFS' A
#
# COMPACT_ATOMS: atom_id res chain seq x y z
N MET A 1 -14.87 -28.62 11.17
CA MET A 1 -14.85 -27.22 10.68
C MET A 1 -13.44 -26.62 10.84
N ARG A 2 -12.42 -27.14 10.11
CA ARG A 2 -11.02 -26.65 10.22
C ARG A 2 -10.74 -25.46 9.28
N TYR A 3 -11.37 -25.48 8.11
CA TYR A 3 -11.32 -24.45 7.05
C TYR A 3 -11.77 -23.04 7.49
N LEU A 4 -12.67 -22.93 8.48
CA LEU A 4 -13.14 -21.64 9.02
C LEU A 4 -12.12 -20.97 9.95
N TYR A 5 -11.17 -21.74 10.50
CA TYR A 5 -10.14 -21.21 11.39
C TYR A 5 -8.95 -20.67 10.58
N ASP A 6 -8.58 -21.38 9.51
CA ASP A 6 -7.52 -20.95 8.60
C ASP A 6 -7.87 -19.61 7.92
N THR A 7 -9.10 -19.47 7.44
CA THR A 7 -9.59 -18.22 6.81
C THR A 7 -9.50 -16.99 7.74
N LYS A 8 -9.84 -17.14 9.03
CA LYS A 8 -9.67 -16.06 10.02
C LYS A 8 -8.20 -15.70 10.30
N LEU A 9 -7.30 -16.69 10.26
CA LEU A 9 -5.87 -16.43 10.42
C LEU A 9 -5.29 -15.70 9.21
N TRP A 10 -5.69 -16.09 8.00
CA TRP A 10 -5.31 -15.41 6.76
C TRP A 10 -5.78 -13.95 6.75
N ASP A 11 -7.02 -13.69 7.16
CA ASP A 11 -7.56 -12.34 7.28
C ASP A 11 -6.76 -11.46 8.24
N LYS A 12 -6.32 -12.04 9.36
CA LYS A 12 -5.55 -11.33 10.38
C LYS A 12 -4.12 -11.03 9.91
N ILE A 13 -3.49 -11.98 9.22
CA ILE A 13 -2.16 -11.80 8.63
C ILE A 13 -2.23 -10.73 7.55
N GLU A 14 -3.23 -10.78 6.67
CA GLU A 14 -3.42 -9.80 5.61
C GLU A 14 -3.60 -8.38 6.18
N PHE A 15 -4.38 -8.22 7.24
CA PHE A 15 -4.54 -6.93 7.91
C PHE A 15 -3.22 -6.41 8.51
N ILE A 16 -2.42 -7.28 9.14
CA ILE A 16 -1.10 -6.91 9.67
C ILE A 16 -0.17 -6.49 8.53
N VAL A 17 -0.20 -7.21 7.41
CA VAL A 17 0.60 -6.89 6.21
C VAL A 17 0.16 -5.56 5.59
N GLU A 18 -1.14 -5.28 5.50
CA GLU A 18 -1.66 -3.98 5.04
C GLU A 18 -1.14 -2.84 5.91
N ILE A 19 -1.14 -2.99 7.23
CA ILE A 19 -0.59 -2.00 8.17
C ILE A 19 0.92 -1.82 7.95
N LEU A 20 1.67 -2.91 7.80
CA LEU A 20 3.12 -2.84 7.58
C LEU A 20 3.45 -2.09 6.29
N ILE A 21 2.73 -2.37 5.20
CA ILE A 21 2.91 -1.69 3.91
C ILE A 21 2.53 -0.21 4.04
N PHE A 22 1.42 0.10 4.72
CA PHE A 22 1.00 1.47 4.97
C PHE A 22 2.08 2.29 5.69
N VAL A 23 2.65 1.75 6.78
CA VAL A 23 3.72 2.40 7.53
C VAL A 23 4.99 2.56 6.68
N ALA A 24 5.37 1.54 5.91
CA ALA A 24 6.53 1.61 5.03
C ALA A 24 6.40 2.72 3.97
N LEU A 25 5.20 2.89 3.40
CA LEU A 25 4.92 3.94 2.42
C LEU A 25 4.98 5.35 3.03
N LEU A 26 4.53 5.52 4.28
CA LEU A 26 4.67 6.81 4.98
C LEU A 26 6.13 7.14 5.26
N ILE A 27 6.95 6.16 5.64
CA ILE A 27 8.39 6.35 5.84
C ILE A 27 9.04 6.73 4.51
N ALA A 28 8.73 6.01 3.42
CA ALA A 28 9.26 6.31 2.09
C ALA A 28 8.87 7.72 1.62
N ALA A 29 7.61 8.13 1.83
CA ALA A 29 7.14 9.48 1.55
C ALA A 29 7.91 10.53 2.35
N THR A 30 8.14 10.29 3.65
CA THR A 30 8.87 11.22 4.53
C THR A 30 10.32 11.39 4.08
N ILE A 31 11.00 10.30 3.71
CA ILE A 31 12.37 10.33 3.19
C ILE A 31 12.42 11.14 1.89
N LYS A 32 11.50 10.89 0.95
CA LYS A 32 11.47 11.61 -0.33
C LYS A 32 11.08 13.08 -0.19
N PHE A 33 10.22 13.40 0.78
CA PHE A 33 9.90 14.79 1.11
C PHE A 33 11.15 15.54 1.60
N HIS A 34 12.00 14.89 2.39
CA HIS A 34 13.27 15.45 2.83
C HIS A 34 14.26 15.67 1.66
N SER A 35 14.29 14.74 0.69
CA SER A 35 15.09 14.87 -0.54
C SER A 35 14.55 15.87 -1.57
N HIS A 36 13.49 16.63 -1.25
CA HIS A 36 12.82 17.60 -2.13
C HIS A 36 12.16 16.98 -3.39
N ASP A 37 12.02 15.66 -3.45
CA ASP A 37 11.32 14.95 -4.52
C ASP A 37 9.81 14.91 -4.26
N ILE A 38 9.16 16.08 -4.32
CA ILE A 38 7.74 16.27 -3.96
C ILE A 38 6.82 15.33 -4.75
N TYR A 39 7.09 15.13 -6.04
CA TYR A 39 6.29 14.24 -6.89
C TYR A 39 6.36 12.77 -6.42
N GLN A 40 7.56 12.28 -6.07
CA GLN A 40 7.73 10.92 -5.55
C GLN A 40 7.09 10.77 -4.16
N ALA A 41 7.24 11.78 -3.30
CA ALA A 41 6.58 11.80 -2.00
C ALA A 41 5.04 11.75 -2.12
N MET A 42 4.46 12.55 -3.03
CA MET A 42 3.03 12.52 -3.33
C MET A 42 2.58 11.15 -3.85
N PHE A 43 3.38 10.51 -4.69
CA PHE A 43 3.10 9.16 -5.19
C PHE A 43 3.06 8.12 -4.07
N TYR A 44 4.03 8.12 -3.15
CA TYR A 44 4.01 7.23 -1.99
C TYR A 44 2.84 7.50 -1.04
N ILE A 45 2.46 8.77 -0.85
CA ILE A 45 1.26 9.14 -0.07
C ILE A 45 -0.01 8.62 -0.74
N ALA A 46 -0.14 8.75 -2.08
CA ALA A 46 -1.28 8.23 -2.82
C ALA A 46 -1.40 6.70 -2.68
N LEU A 47 -0.29 5.98 -2.79
CA LEU A 47 -0.24 4.53 -2.53
C LEU A 47 -0.64 4.20 -1.08
N ALA A 48 -0.17 4.98 -0.11
CA ALA A 48 -0.53 4.80 1.31
C ALA A 48 -2.03 4.97 1.53
N VAL A 49 -2.66 5.95 0.86
CA VAL A 49 -4.12 6.14 0.93
C VAL A 49 -4.87 4.93 0.37
N ILE A 50 -4.43 4.37 -0.76
CA ILE A 50 -5.10 3.21 -1.39
C ILE A 50 -5.04 1.97 -0.49
N ILE A 51 -3.86 1.69 0.11
CA ILE A 51 -3.67 0.51 0.97
C ILE A 51 -4.12 0.75 2.42
N SER A 52 -4.57 1.96 2.75
CA SER A 52 -5.00 2.33 4.09
C SER A 52 -5.98 1.29 4.67
N PRO A 53 -5.73 0.76 5.88
CA PRO A 53 -6.62 -0.20 6.53
C PRO A 53 -7.97 0.43 6.88
N PHE A 54 -8.04 1.77 6.90
CA PHE A 54 -9.24 2.54 7.21
C PHE A 54 -10.18 2.71 6.00
N LEU A 55 -9.70 2.47 4.77
CA LEU A 55 -10.57 2.46 3.60
C LEU A 55 -11.42 1.19 3.61
N GLY A 56 -12.75 1.35 3.62
CA GLY A 56 -13.72 0.26 3.50
C GLY A 56 -13.79 -0.40 2.13
N LEU A 57 -12.73 -0.32 1.31
CA LEU A 57 -12.64 -0.98 0.02
C LEU A 57 -12.47 -2.50 0.20
N GLN A 58 -12.99 -3.26 -0.77
CA GLN A 58 -12.72 -4.69 -0.85
C GLN A 58 -11.22 -4.94 -1.03
N ARG A 59 -10.69 -5.92 -0.28
CA ARG A 59 -9.25 -6.23 -0.25
C ARG A 59 -8.67 -6.56 -1.63
N VAL A 60 -9.44 -7.27 -2.44
CA VAL A 60 -9.08 -7.61 -3.82
C VAL A 60 -8.89 -6.34 -4.65
N THR A 61 -9.81 -5.39 -4.55
CA THR A 61 -9.73 -4.10 -5.25
C THR A 61 -8.52 -3.29 -4.79
N LYS A 62 -8.22 -3.26 -3.49
CA LYS A 62 -7.01 -2.58 -2.97
C LYS A 62 -5.74 -3.16 -3.58
N ARG A 63 -5.61 -4.49 -3.61
CA ARG A 63 -4.44 -5.16 -4.20
C ARG A 63 -4.26 -4.79 -5.68
N TYR A 64 -5.33 -4.86 -6.46
CA TYR A 64 -5.25 -4.48 -7.88
C TYR A 64 -4.87 -3.02 -8.06
N LEU A 65 -5.46 -2.10 -7.28
CA LEU A 65 -5.14 -0.67 -7.34
C LEU A 65 -3.69 -0.37 -6.94
N VAL A 66 -3.17 -1.04 -5.91
CA VAL A 66 -1.77 -0.86 -5.48
C VAL A 66 -0.82 -1.36 -6.56
N VAL A 67 -1.09 -2.53 -7.15
CA VAL A 67 -0.24 -3.09 -8.20
C VAL A 67 -0.30 -2.24 -9.47
N THR A 68 -1.48 -1.82 -9.93
CA THR A 68 -1.59 -0.95 -11.11
C THR A 68 -0.98 0.42 -10.87
N ALA A 69 -1.21 1.04 -9.71
CA ALA A 69 -0.58 2.31 -9.36
C ALA A 69 0.94 2.20 -9.30
N PHE A 70 1.48 1.10 -8.74
CA PHE A 70 2.91 0.84 -8.70
C PHE A 70 3.52 0.68 -10.10
N ILE A 71 2.89 -0.12 -10.96
CA ILE A 71 3.33 -0.32 -12.36
C ILE A 71 3.28 1.01 -13.13
N LEU A 72 2.21 1.78 -12.98
CA LEU A 72 2.10 3.11 -13.58
C LEU A 72 3.19 4.06 -13.08
N GLY A 73 3.51 4.01 -11.78
CA GLY A 73 4.62 4.77 -11.20
C GLY A 73 5.96 4.41 -11.81
N MET A 74 6.19 3.12 -12.06
CA MET A 74 7.39 2.63 -12.76
C MET A 74 7.48 3.18 -14.19
N PHE A 75 6.39 3.13 -14.95
CA PHE A 75 6.35 3.69 -16.31
C PHE A 75 6.49 5.22 -16.35
N ALA A 76 5.97 5.92 -15.35
CA ALA A 76 6.09 7.37 -15.23
C ALA A 76 7.47 7.82 -14.70
N GLY A 77 8.39 6.89 -14.41
CA GLY A 77 9.76 7.22 -13.99
C GLY A 77 9.87 7.67 -12.53
N TYR A 78 8.87 7.41 -11.68
CA TYR A 78 8.91 7.78 -10.25
C TYR A 78 9.97 7.01 -9.44
N PHE A 79 10.58 5.98 -10.03
CA PHE A 79 11.61 5.15 -9.40
C PHE A 79 12.96 5.20 -10.14
N SER A 80 13.10 6.10 -11.13
CA SER A 80 14.35 6.31 -11.88
C SER A 80 15.30 7.25 -11.15
#